data_AF-A0A8J2E8U1-F1
#
_entry.id   AF-A0A8J2E8U1-F1
#
_cell.length_a   1.000
_cell.length_b   1.000
_cell.length_c   1.000
_cell.angle_alpha   90.00
_cell.angle_beta   90.00
_cell.angle_gamma   90.00
#
_symmetry.space_group_name_H-M   'P 1'
#
loop_
_entity.id
_entity.type
_entity.pdbx_description
1 polymer ?
#
loop_
_entity_poly.entity_id
_entity_poly.type
_entity_poly.pdbx_seq_one_letter_code
_entity_poly.pdbx_strand_id
1 'polypeptide(L)'
;MPAVEILERIVDGKNAYEVVDTCFESGARMWWLATRHFRAQLRPFIPRKDERDALEWLFWLNANREPVAGTVSHFLYYAPPKIIAASSQDKKVSTSYNEDTEKEKRPGDPALLVKYSLTRARTEYSRLLHVLVRRVANGRFLAGEKYTLADMAAWPWAEPWKRWMGKSLAEAGLPNADEWFEKLRNRPALQHGIAVMRKERLRECKSTASIDDAK
;
A
#
# COMPACT_ATOMS: atom_id res chain seq x y z
N MET A 1 -22.88 17.00 7.72
CA MET A 1 -21.62 16.21 7.71
C MET A 1 -20.57 17.09 7.07
N PRO A 2 -19.50 17.52 7.78
CA PRO A 2 -18.46 18.31 7.13
C PRO A 2 -17.69 17.41 6.16
N ALA A 3 -17.37 17.96 5.01
CA ALA A 3 -16.66 17.28 3.93
C ALA A 3 -15.33 16.72 4.46
N VAL A 4 -15.02 15.48 4.07
CA VAL A 4 -13.71 14.88 4.27
C VAL A 4 -12.70 15.75 3.50
N GLU A 5 -11.87 16.50 4.23
CA GLU A 5 -10.71 17.17 3.63
C GLU A 5 -9.87 16.13 2.90
N ILE A 6 -9.65 16.35 1.61
CA ILE A 6 -8.69 15.59 0.83
C ILE A 6 -7.33 15.82 1.48
N LEU A 7 -6.77 14.77 2.07
CA LEU A 7 -5.67 14.83 3.03
C LEU A 7 -4.40 15.54 2.55
N GLU A 8 -4.19 15.77 1.24
CA GLU A 8 -3.02 16.54 0.78
C GLU A 8 -3.28 17.28 -0.55
N ARG A 9 -3.52 18.59 -0.48
CA ARG A 9 -3.60 19.51 -1.64
C ARG A 9 -2.24 20.16 -1.88
N ILE A 10 -1.74 20.11 -3.11
CA ILE A 10 -0.59 20.95 -3.52
C ILE A 10 -1.15 22.26 -4.06
N VAL A 11 -0.75 23.39 -3.46
CA VAL A 11 -1.10 24.75 -3.92
C VAL A 11 0.17 25.40 -4.47
N ASP A 12 0.19 25.76 -5.75
CA ASP A 12 1.31 26.51 -6.35
C ASP A 12 0.99 28.02 -6.34
N GLY A 13 1.67 28.77 -5.47
CA GLY A 13 1.45 30.20 -5.24
C GLY A 13 2.15 31.13 -6.23
N LYS A 14 2.53 30.67 -7.43
CA LYS A 14 3.43 31.41 -8.34
C LYS A 14 2.77 32.28 -9.42
N ASN A 15 1.43 32.28 -9.57
CA ASN A 15 0.75 33.11 -10.58
C ASN A 15 -0.43 33.89 -10.00
N ALA A 16 -0.56 35.15 -10.43
CA ALA A 16 -1.58 36.12 -10.01
C ALA A 16 -3.03 35.77 -10.45
N TYR A 17 -3.23 34.62 -11.10
CA TYR A 17 -4.52 34.01 -11.35
C TYR A 17 -4.42 32.59 -10.79
N GLU A 18 -5.00 32.35 -9.62
CA GLU A 18 -5.04 31.04 -8.97
C GLU A 18 -5.87 30.06 -9.81
N VAL A 19 -5.25 29.46 -10.83
CA VAL A 19 -5.67 28.14 -11.27
C VAL A 19 -5.16 27.20 -10.19
N VAL A 20 -6.04 26.88 -9.24
CA VAL A 20 -5.78 25.76 -8.34
C VAL A 20 -5.82 24.50 -9.20
N ASP A 21 -4.67 24.08 -9.71
CA ASP A 21 -4.49 22.76 -10.29
C ASP A 21 -4.64 21.73 -9.15
N THR A 22 -5.88 21.39 -8.79
CA THR A 22 -6.15 20.35 -7.79
C THR A 22 -5.75 19.00 -8.39
N CYS A 23 -4.74 18.35 -7.80
CA CYS A 23 -4.31 17.01 -8.16
C CYS A 23 -4.49 16.08 -6.96
N PHE A 24 -5.41 15.12 -7.08
CA PHE A 24 -5.63 14.05 -6.12
C PHE A 24 -5.07 12.73 -6.69
N GLU A 25 -5.00 11.67 -5.87
CA GLU A 25 -4.26 10.42 -6.11
C GLU A 25 -2.73 10.56 -6.04
N SER A 26 -2.09 9.69 -5.25
CA SER A 26 -0.63 9.67 -5.06
C SER A 26 0.13 9.53 -6.39
N GLY A 27 -0.26 8.56 -7.21
CA GLY A 27 0.34 8.31 -8.52
C GLY A 27 0.18 9.48 -9.50
N ALA A 28 -0.99 10.11 -9.51
CA ALA A 28 -1.24 11.28 -10.37
C ALA A 28 -0.44 12.50 -9.91
N ARG A 29 -0.31 12.73 -8.58
CA ARG A 29 0.56 13.79 -8.04
C ARG A 29 2.02 13.58 -8.41
N MET A 30 2.55 12.35 -8.24
CA MET A 30 3.91 12.02 -8.65
C MET A 30 4.13 12.28 -10.15
N TRP A 31 3.16 11.88 -10.99
CA TRP A 31 3.20 12.12 -12.42
C TRP A 31 3.17 13.61 -12.77
N TRP A 32 2.29 14.38 -12.15
CA TRP A 32 2.14 15.82 -12.34
C TRP A 32 3.40 16.58 -11.92
N LEU A 33 3.98 16.25 -10.75
CA LEU A 33 5.26 16.80 -10.32
C LEU A 33 6.37 16.51 -11.33
N ALA A 34 6.39 15.29 -11.88
CA ALA A 34 7.43 14.88 -12.81
C ALA A 34 7.31 15.46 -14.22
N THR A 35 6.12 15.90 -14.62
CA THR A 35 5.85 16.40 -15.97
C THR A 35 5.72 17.92 -16.04
N ARG A 36 5.33 18.57 -14.93
CA ARG A 36 5.04 20.01 -14.87
C ARG A 36 6.01 20.81 -13.97
N HIS A 37 6.10 20.50 -12.68
CA HIS A 37 6.82 21.38 -11.72
C HIS A 37 8.31 21.06 -11.56
N PHE A 38 8.65 19.78 -11.40
CA PHE A 38 10.03 19.32 -11.20
C PHE A 38 10.55 18.54 -12.40
N ARG A 39 10.10 18.93 -13.60
CA ARG A 39 10.38 18.22 -14.85
C ARG A 39 11.87 17.96 -15.06
N ALA A 40 12.74 18.93 -14.81
CA ALA A 40 14.18 18.73 -14.97
C ALA A 40 14.75 17.65 -14.03
N GLN A 41 14.25 17.56 -12.79
CA GLN A 41 14.75 16.64 -11.77
C GLN A 41 14.09 15.26 -11.83
N LEU A 42 12.81 15.21 -12.21
CA LEU A 42 11.98 14.01 -12.11
C LEU A 42 11.70 13.34 -13.45
N ARG A 43 11.80 14.04 -14.58
CA ARG A 43 11.62 13.43 -15.90
C ARG A 43 12.60 12.29 -16.21
N PRO A 44 13.85 12.26 -15.69
CA PRO A 44 14.69 11.08 -15.83
C PRO A 44 14.10 9.78 -15.24
N PHE A 45 13.15 9.89 -14.29
CA PHE A 45 12.42 8.76 -13.70
C PHE A 45 11.12 8.42 -14.44
N ILE A 46 10.84 9.12 -15.55
CA ILE A 46 9.79 8.81 -16.54
C ILE A 46 10.34 9.10 -17.95
N PRO A 47 11.34 8.35 -18.43
CA PRO A 47 11.86 8.56 -19.79
C PRO A 47 10.80 8.15 -20.82
N ARG A 48 10.70 8.87 -21.95
CA ARG A 48 9.70 8.58 -23.01
C ARG A 48 9.69 7.11 -23.46
N LYS A 49 10.85 6.46 -23.48
CA LYS A 49 11.00 5.05 -23.89
C LYS A 49 10.35 4.08 -22.90
N ASP A 50 10.44 4.37 -21.61
CA ASP A 50 9.94 3.50 -20.53
C ASP A 50 8.64 4.06 -19.90
N GLU A 51 8.06 5.10 -20.52
CA GLU A 51 6.93 5.87 -20.02
C GLU A 51 5.68 5.00 -19.91
N ARG A 52 5.43 4.18 -20.93
CA ARG A 52 4.35 3.21 -20.97
C ARG A 52 4.51 2.18 -19.85
N ASP A 53 5.69 1.60 -19.70
CA ASP A 53 5.92 0.55 -18.69
C ASP A 53 5.80 1.12 -17.26
N ALA A 54 6.31 2.34 -17.02
CA ALA A 54 6.13 3.02 -15.74
C ALA A 54 4.66 3.32 -15.42
N LEU A 55 3.87 3.72 -16.42
CA LEU A 55 2.42 3.92 -16.27
C LEU A 55 1.70 2.62 -15.97
N GLU A 56 2.02 1.53 -16.68
CA GLU A 56 1.41 0.22 -16.44
C GLU A 56 1.57 -0.21 -14.98
N TRP A 57 2.78 -0.04 -14.41
CA TRP A 57 3.02 -0.34 -13.01
C TRP A 57 2.32 0.63 -12.05
N LEU A 58 2.27 1.93 -12.34
CA LEU A 58 1.54 2.89 -11.51
C LEU A 58 0.04 2.58 -11.47
N PHE A 59 -0.57 2.32 -12.61
CA PHE A 59 -1.98 1.93 -12.67
C PHE A 59 -2.23 0.58 -12.00
N TRP A 60 -1.33 -0.39 -12.20
CA TRP A 60 -1.41 -1.68 -11.53
C TRP A 60 -1.36 -1.53 -10.00
N LEU A 61 -0.46 -0.67 -9.49
CA LEU A 61 -0.35 -0.39 -8.06
C LEU A 61 -1.65 0.19 -7.51
N ASN A 62 -2.14 1.29 -8.12
CA ASN A 62 -3.34 1.99 -7.67
C ASN A 62 -4.58 1.09 -7.68
N ALA A 63 -4.73 0.25 -8.72
CA ALA A 63 -5.91 -0.59 -8.88
C ALA A 63 -5.86 -1.89 -8.06
N ASN A 64 -4.67 -2.40 -7.71
CA ASN A 64 -4.54 -3.71 -7.08
C ASN A 64 -3.84 -3.63 -5.72
N ARG A 65 -2.62 -3.08 -5.70
CA ARG A 65 -1.73 -3.20 -4.54
C ARG A 65 -2.19 -2.36 -3.37
N GLU A 66 -2.48 -1.08 -3.60
CA GLU A 66 -2.81 -0.14 -2.52
C GLU A 66 -4.13 -0.51 -1.80
N PRO A 67 -5.24 -0.83 -2.51
CA PRO A 67 -6.50 -1.17 -1.85
C PRO A 67 -6.40 -2.46 -1.02
N VAL A 68 -5.66 -3.47 -1.51
CA VAL A 68 -5.47 -4.74 -0.81
C VAL A 68 -4.60 -4.56 0.42
N ALA A 69 -3.53 -3.76 0.32
CA ALA A 69 -2.70 -3.38 1.46
C ALA A 69 -3.50 -2.64 2.55
N GLY A 70 -4.35 -1.70 2.15
CA GLY A 70 -5.29 -1.01 3.06
C GLY A 70 -6.25 -1.98 3.75
N THR A 71 -6.76 -2.97 3.02
CA THR A 71 -7.65 -4.02 3.57
C THR A 71 -6.93 -4.86 4.62
N VAL A 72 -5.70 -5.31 4.35
CA VAL A 72 -4.89 -6.06 5.33
C VAL A 72 -4.60 -5.20 6.57
N SER A 73 -4.20 -3.95 6.38
CA SER A 73 -3.95 -3.00 7.47
C SER A 73 -5.19 -2.79 8.33
N HIS A 74 -6.37 -2.65 7.71
CA HIS A 74 -7.65 -2.52 8.41
C HIS A 74 -7.87 -3.68 9.38
N PHE A 75 -7.76 -4.93 8.89
CA PHE A 75 -7.97 -6.10 9.73
C PHE A 75 -6.89 -6.31 10.80
N LEU A 76 -5.67 -5.77 10.63
CA LEU A 76 -4.60 -5.92 11.61
C LEU A 76 -4.64 -4.89 12.74
N TYR A 77 -5.10 -3.66 12.46
CA TYR A 77 -4.97 -2.54 13.40
C TYR A 77 -6.29 -1.88 13.79
N TYR A 78 -7.31 -1.96 12.95
CA TYR A 78 -8.53 -1.17 13.10
C TYR A 78 -9.78 -2.01 13.32
N ALA A 79 -9.81 -3.25 12.81
CA ALA A 79 -10.93 -4.15 13.05
C ALA A 79 -11.07 -4.45 14.56
N PRO A 80 -12.30 -4.48 15.12
CA PRO A 80 -12.51 -4.67 16.54
C PRO A 80 -11.83 -5.95 17.08
N PRO A 81 -11.05 -5.88 18.18
CA PRO A 81 -10.28 -7.02 18.69
C PRO A 81 -11.10 -8.30 18.94
N LYS A 82 -12.35 -8.14 19.39
CA LYS A 82 -13.29 -9.25 19.64
C LYS A 82 -13.54 -10.10 18.39
N ILE A 83 -13.59 -9.47 17.22
CA ILE A 83 -13.89 -10.14 15.96
C ILE A 83 -12.67 -10.90 15.44
N ILE A 84 -11.46 -10.33 15.63
CA ILE A 84 -10.19 -10.99 15.27
C ILE A 84 -9.93 -12.19 16.18
N ALA A 85 -10.11 -12.06 17.49
CA ALA A 85 -9.91 -13.16 18.45
C ALA A 85 -10.82 -14.36 18.17
N ALA A 86 -12.07 -14.10 17.79
CA ALA A 86 -13.01 -15.15 17.40
C ALA A 86 -12.59 -15.85 16.08
N SER A 87 -11.89 -15.16 15.18
CA SER A 87 -11.36 -15.74 13.93
C SER A 87 -10.14 -16.66 14.14
N SER A 88 -9.39 -16.48 15.24
CA SER A 88 -8.18 -17.25 15.57
C SER A 88 -8.47 -18.56 16.31
N GLN A 89 -9.69 -18.77 16.81
CA GLN A 89 -10.10 -20.05 17.39
C GLN A 89 -10.29 -21.09 16.28
N ASP A 90 -9.31 -21.96 16.11
CA ASP A 90 -9.41 -23.13 15.23
C ASP A 90 -10.41 -24.14 15.79
N LYS A 91 -11.70 -23.88 15.60
CA LYS A 91 -12.65 -24.98 15.47
C LYS A 91 -12.31 -25.64 14.14
N LYS A 92 -11.80 -26.87 14.16
CA LYS A 92 -11.76 -27.75 12.97
C LYS A 92 -13.16 -27.78 12.37
N VAL A 93 -13.43 -26.97 11.36
CA VAL A 93 -14.64 -27.11 10.56
C VAL A 93 -14.39 -28.35 9.71
N SER A 94 -14.98 -29.47 10.11
CA SER A 94 -14.94 -30.69 9.32
C SER A 94 -15.65 -30.44 8.00
N THR A 95 -14.88 -30.36 6.92
CA THR A 95 -15.37 -30.43 5.54
C THR A 95 -15.75 -31.86 5.21
N SER A 96 -16.82 -32.37 5.82
CA SER A 96 -17.57 -33.51 5.28
C SER A 96 -18.76 -32.94 4.51
N TYR A 97 -18.74 -33.13 3.19
CA TYR A 97 -19.86 -32.84 2.29
C TYR A 97 -21.02 -33.78 2.63
N ASN A 98 -22.15 -33.24 3.10
CA ASN A 98 -23.41 -33.96 3.20
C ASN A 98 -24.44 -33.18 2.38
N GLU A 99 -24.96 -33.81 1.32
CA GLU A 99 -25.83 -33.20 0.30
C GLU A 99 -27.22 -32.77 0.85
N ASP A 100 -27.62 -33.27 2.02
CA ASP A 100 -29.02 -33.15 2.50
C ASP A 100 -29.36 -31.91 3.34
N THR A 101 -28.54 -30.85 3.33
CA THR A 101 -28.81 -29.64 4.15
C THR A 101 -28.79 -28.33 3.35
N GLU A 102 -29.62 -28.23 2.31
CA GLU A 102 -29.77 -27.02 1.49
C GLU A 102 -30.55 -25.85 2.13
N LYS A 103 -30.93 -25.94 3.41
CA LYS A 103 -31.54 -24.80 4.12
C LYS A 103 -30.51 -24.07 4.99
N GLU A 104 -29.94 -23.04 4.36
CA GLU A 104 -29.45 -21.83 5.02
C GLU A 104 -28.26 -21.97 5.98
N LYS A 105 -27.06 -22.10 5.41
CA LYS A 105 -25.82 -21.67 6.08
C LYS A 105 -25.04 -20.72 5.17
N ARG A 106 -25.56 -19.51 4.95
CA ARG A 106 -24.61 -18.38 4.80
C ARG A 106 -23.78 -18.35 6.07
N PRO A 107 -22.47 -18.04 6.03
CA PRO A 107 -21.71 -17.86 7.25
C PRO A 107 -22.25 -16.60 7.93
N GLY A 108 -23.30 -16.75 8.76
CA GLY A 108 -23.85 -15.69 9.58
C GLY A 108 -22.98 -15.39 10.80
N ASP A 109 -21.98 -16.25 11.07
CA ASP A 109 -20.98 -16.02 12.10
C ASP A 109 -20.00 -14.91 11.66
N PRO A 110 -20.03 -13.73 12.31
CA PRO A 110 -19.14 -12.62 11.97
C PRO A 110 -17.65 -12.99 12.08
N ALA A 111 -17.30 -13.93 12.97
CA ALA A 111 -15.93 -14.37 13.17
C ALA A 111 -15.39 -15.15 11.96
N LEU A 112 -16.21 -16.04 11.38
CA LEU A 112 -15.87 -16.78 10.17
C LEU A 112 -15.74 -15.86 8.95
N LEU A 113 -16.63 -14.87 8.84
CA LEU A 113 -16.55 -13.86 7.77
C LEU A 113 -15.26 -13.03 7.85
N VAL A 114 -14.85 -12.63 9.06
CA VAL A 114 -13.58 -11.91 9.25
C VAL A 114 -12.37 -12.81 9.03
N LYS A 115 -12.39 -14.08 9.49
CA LYS A 115 -11.33 -15.06 9.20
C LYS A 115 -11.15 -15.22 7.69
N TYR A 116 -12.25 -15.41 6.97
CA TYR A 116 -12.25 -15.55 5.52
C TYR A 116 -11.73 -14.28 4.84
N SER A 117 -12.24 -13.10 5.24
CA SER A 117 -11.88 -11.82 4.62
C SER A 117 -10.41 -11.48 4.82
N LEU A 118 -9.88 -11.66 6.04
CA LEU A 118 -8.46 -11.47 6.33
C LEU A 118 -7.60 -12.47 5.56
N THR A 119 -7.99 -13.75 5.53
CA THR A 119 -7.28 -14.78 4.76
C THR A 119 -7.24 -14.40 3.29
N ARG A 120 -8.37 -14.05 2.69
CA ARG A 120 -8.48 -13.60 1.30
C ARG A 120 -7.58 -12.40 1.03
N ALA A 121 -7.62 -11.37 1.89
CA ALA A 121 -6.81 -10.16 1.74
C ALA A 121 -5.31 -10.47 1.83
N ARG A 122 -4.89 -11.33 2.77
CA ARG A 122 -3.48 -11.77 2.90
C ARG A 122 -3.02 -12.60 1.72
N THR A 123 -3.86 -13.53 1.23
CA THR A 123 -3.55 -14.33 0.04
C THR A 123 -3.35 -13.43 -1.17
N GLU A 124 -4.24 -12.47 -1.39
CA GLU A 124 -4.10 -11.53 -2.51
C GLU A 124 -2.92 -10.59 -2.33
N TYR A 125 -2.68 -10.09 -1.11
CA TYR A 125 -1.49 -9.29 -0.80
C TYR A 125 -0.20 -10.06 -1.11
N SER A 126 -0.15 -11.35 -0.76
CA SER A 126 0.97 -12.22 -1.10
C SER A 126 1.12 -12.36 -2.60
N ARG A 127 0.03 -12.68 -3.33
CA ARG A 127 0.05 -12.86 -4.79
C ARG A 127 0.56 -11.62 -5.51
N LEU A 128 0.11 -10.43 -5.10
CA LEU A 128 0.56 -9.15 -5.67
C LEU A 128 2.03 -8.87 -5.36
N LEU A 129 2.50 -9.23 -4.16
CA LEU A 129 3.91 -9.14 -3.80
C LEU A 129 4.76 -10.10 -4.65
N HIS A 130 4.27 -11.32 -4.92
CA HIS A 130 4.91 -12.25 -5.84
C HIS A 130 5.03 -11.68 -7.25
N VAL A 131 4.02 -10.96 -7.75
CA VAL A 131 4.09 -10.29 -9.06
C VAL A 131 5.20 -9.23 -9.09
N LEU A 132 5.25 -8.34 -8.09
CA LEU A 132 6.30 -7.31 -7.97
C LEU A 132 7.69 -7.94 -7.89
N VAL A 133 7.89 -8.89 -6.98
CA VAL A 133 9.20 -9.50 -6.78
C VAL A 133 9.64 -10.31 -7.98
N ARG A 134 8.76 -11.09 -8.63
CA ARG A 134 9.13 -11.82 -9.85
C ARG A 134 9.53 -10.88 -10.98
N ARG A 135 8.86 -9.74 -11.12
CA ARG A 135 9.25 -8.72 -12.11
C ARG A 135 10.68 -8.24 -11.87
N VAL A 136 10.97 -7.90 -10.61
CA VAL A 136 12.28 -7.39 -10.19
C VAL A 136 13.34 -8.49 -10.20
N ALA A 137 13.02 -9.74 -9.92
CA ALA A 137 13.97 -10.85 -10.00
C ALA A 137 14.48 -11.06 -11.44
N ASN A 138 13.65 -10.76 -12.43
CA ASN A 138 13.98 -10.85 -13.85
C ASN A 138 14.47 -9.51 -14.46
N GLY A 139 14.72 -8.49 -13.64
CA GLY A 139 15.11 -7.15 -14.09
C GLY A 139 15.87 -6.37 -13.02
N ARG A 140 16.08 -5.07 -13.22
CA ARG A 140 16.70 -4.22 -12.19
C ARG A 140 15.67 -3.43 -11.37
N PHE A 141 14.56 -3.07 -12.01
CA PHE A 141 13.45 -2.25 -11.53
C PHE A 141 12.14 -2.64 -12.21
N LEU A 142 11.00 -2.10 -11.76
CA LEU A 142 9.68 -2.47 -12.29
C LEU A 142 9.52 -2.15 -13.78
N ALA A 143 9.93 -0.96 -14.20
CA ALA A 143 9.89 -0.51 -15.59
C ALA A 143 11.16 -0.89 -16.39
N GLY A 144 11.92 -1.91 -15.96
CA GLY A 144 13.10 -2.42 -16.66
C GLY A 144 14.43 -2.06 -16.00
N GLU A 145 15.35 -1.46 -16.74
CA GLU A 145 16.73 -1.22 -16.27
C GLU A 145 16.89 0.02 -15.39
N LYS A 146 15.92 0.94 -15.43
CA LYS A 146 15.99 2.23 -14.75
C LYS A 146 14.99 2.30 -13.60
N TYR A 147 15.42 2.95 -12.53
CA TYR A 147 14.54 3.33 -11.43
C TYR A 147 13.55 4.38 -11.91
N THR A 148 12.26 4.18 -11.62
CA THR A 148 11.18 5.08 -12.08
C THR A 148 10.24 5.46 -10.95
N LEU A 149 9.26 6.31 -11.26
CA LEU A 149 8.16 6.60 -10.35
C LEU A 149 7.40 5.34 -9.90
N ALA A 150 7.34 4.29 -10.72
CA ALA A 150 6.69 3.04 -10.33
C ALA A 150 7.37 2.39 -9.12
N ASP A 151 8.70 2.37 -9.09
CA ASP A 151 9.47 1.84 -7.96
C ASP A 151 9.31 2.71 -6.70
N MET A 152 9.27 4.03 -6.88
CA MET A 152 8.98 4.99 -5.81
C MET A 152 7.60 4.74 -5.19
N ALA A 153 6.57 4.50 -6.02
CA ALA A 153 5.20 4.28 -5.58
C ALA A 153 4.99 2.88 -4.97
N ALA A 154 5.68 1.85 -5.50
CA ALA A 154 5.53 0.48 -5.02
C ALA A 154 6.12 0.27 -3.62
N TRP A 155 7.26 0.90 -3.32
CA TRP A 155 8.05 0.58 -2.14
C TRP A 155 7.29 0.76 -0.81
N PRO A 156 6.58 1.88 -0.53
CA PRO A 156 5.86 2.08 0.73
C PRO A 156 4.78 1.02 1.00
N TRP A 157 4.15 0.50 -0.04
CA TRP A 157 3.12 -0.53 0.05
C TRP A 157 3.66 -1.96 0.12
N ALA A 158 4.95 -2.11 -0.13
CA ALA A 158 5.59 -3.40 -0.12
C ALA A 158 6.50 -3.58 1.10
N GLU A 159 7.08 -2.50 1.65
CA GLU A 159 7.90 -2.50 2.86
C GLU A 159 7.28 -3.19 4.10
N PRO A 160 5.99 -2.98 4.46
CA PRO A 160 5.44 -3.54 5.70
C PRO A 160 5.13 -5.04 5.61
N TRP A 161 5.54 -5.72 4.53
CA TRP A 161 5.25 -7.12 4.28
C TRP A 161 5.58 -8.05 5.45
N LYS A 162 6.76 -7.89 6.09
CA LYS A 162 7.21 -8.78 7.18
C LYS A 162 6.25 -8.69 8.36
N ARG A 163 5.85 -7.46 8.68
CA ARG A 163 4.90 -7.14 9.75
C ARG A 163 3.50 -7.68 9.47
N TRP A 164 3.06 -7.66 8.21
CA TRP A 164 1.68 -8.05 7.85
C TRP A 164 1.51 -9.54 7.58
N MET A 165 2.55 -10.18 7.03
CA MET A 165 2.58 -11.59 6.69
C MET A 165 3.08 -12.47 7.84
N GLY A 166 3.83 -11.90 8.80
CA GLY A 166 4.37 -12.65 9.94
C GLY A 166 5.40 -13.72 9.57
N LYS A 167 5.92 -13.67 8.34
CA LYS A 167 6.94 -14.57 7.77
C LYS A 167 8.00 -13.73 7.06
N SER A 168 9.10 -14.35 6.66
CA SER A 168 10.12 -13.74 5.80
C SER A 168 9.78 -13.85 4.29
N LEU A 169 10.40 -13.08 3.39
CA LEU A 169 10.10 -13.14 1.94
C LEU A 169 10.66 -14.43 1.39
N ALA A 170 11.83 -14.84 1.87
CA ALA A 170 12.37 -16.17 1.66
C ALA A 170 11.36 -17.27 2.05
N GLU A 171 10.75 -17.20 3.25
CA GLU A 171 9.71 -18.14 3.68
C GLU A 171 8.42 -18.08 2.84
N ALA A 172 8.16 -16.95 2.19
CA ALA A 172 7.07 -16.77 1.23
C ALA A 172 7.44 -17.23 -0.20
N GLY A 173 8.63 -17.83 -0.40
CA GLY A 173 9.11 -18.28 -1.71
C GLY A 173 9.72 -17.17 -2.58
N LEU A 174 10.22 -16.11 -1.95
CA LEU A 174 10.76 -14.90 -2.59
C LEU A 174 12.17 -14.56 -2.05
N PRO A 175 13.18 -15.43 -2.22
CA PRO A 175 14.47 -15.33 -1.54
C PRO A 175 15.31 -14.08 -1.88
N ASN A 176 15.14 -13.50 -3.07
CA ASN A 176 15.94 -12.35 -3.53
C ASN A 176 15.23 -10.99 -3.36
N ALA A 177 14.04 -11.00 -2.76
CA ALA A 177 13.23 -9.80 -2.66
C ALA A 177 13.80 -8.80 -1.66
N ASP A 178 14.36 -9.30 -0.55
CA ASP A 178 14.92 -8.48 0.53
C ASP A 178 16.05 -7.58 0.03
N GLU A 179 16.90 -8.07 -0.88
CA GLU A 179 17.99 -7.28 -1.48
C GLU A 179 17.46 -6.06 -2.26
N TRP A 180 16.39 -6.23 -3.03
CA TRP A 180 15.78 -5.12 -3.76
C TRP A 180 15.17 -4.10 -2.81
N PHE A 181 14.46 -4.55 -1.77
CA PHE A 181 13.89 -3.66 -0.76
C PHE A 181 14.96 -2.86 -0.05
N GLU A 182 16.05 -3.49 0.37
CA GLU A 182 17.16 -2.84 1.06
C GLU A 182 17.94 -1.91 0.14
N LYS A 183 18.17 -2.30 -1.11
CA LYS A 183 18.75 -1.42 -2.13
C LYS A 183 17.94 -0.14 -2.30
N LEU A 184 16.61 -0.23 -2.32
CA LEU A 184 15.76 0.95 -2.38
C LEU A 184 15.78 1.74 -1.07
N ARG A 185 15.67 1.06 0.09
CA ARG A 185 15.73 1.65 1.43
C ARG A 185 16.98 2.49 1.65
N ASN A 186 18.11 2.05 1.12
CA ASN A 186 19.41 2.72 1.28
C ASN A 186 19.61 3.95 0.37
N ARG A 187 18.62 4.33 -0.44
CA ARG A 187 18.69 5.56 -1.24
C ARG A 187 18.54 6.77 -0.30
N PRO A 188 19.49 7.73 -0.28
CA PRO A 188 19.43 8.89 0.60
C PRO A 188 18.13 9.70 0.47
N ALA A 189 17.60 9.83 -0.75
CA ALA A 189 16.34 10.52 -1.01
C ALA A 189 15.14 9.81 -0.38
N LEU A 190 15.11 8.47 -0.40
CA LEU A 190 14.03 7.70 0.23
C LEU A 190 14.10 7.81 1.76
N GLN A 191 15.31 7.72 2.33
CA GLN A 191 15.51 7.92 3.77
C GLN A 191 15.05 9.31 4.22
N HIS A 192 15.36 10.34 3.44
CA HIS A 192 14.85 11.69 3.68
C HIS A 192 13.32 11.74 3.65
N GLY A 193 12.68 11.14 2.64
CA GLY A 193 11.22 11.09 2.54
C GLY A 193 10.56 10.38 3.74
N ILE A 194 11.14 9.25 4.18
CA ILE A 194 10.68 8.52 5.37
C ILE A 194 10.79 9.40 6.63
N ALA A 195 11.87 10.19 6.75
CA ALA A 195 12.08 11.07 7.90
C ALA A 195 11.03 12.18 7.98
N VAL A 196 10.58 12.73 6.85
CA VAL A 196 9.48 13.72 6.80
C VAL A 196 8.21 13.12 7.42
N MET A 197 7.79 11.94 6.97
CA MET A 197 6.57 11.28 7.47
C MET A 197 6.66 10.91 8.97
N ARG A 198 7.85 10.57 9.47
CA ARG A 198 8.05 10.34 10.91
C ARG A 198 7.83 11.62 11.71
N LYS A 199 8.35 12.75 11.22
CA LYS A 199 8.21 14.05 11.88
C LYS A 199 6.75 14.50 11.92
N GLU A 200 6.01 14.35 10.82
CA GLU A 200 4.59 14.72 10.79
C GLU A 200 3.74 13.82 11.69
N ARG A 201 3.91 12.49 11.66
CA ARG A 201 3.20 11.59 12.60
C ARG A 201 3.46 11.92 14.07
N LEU A 202 4.69 12.31 14.41
CA LEU A 202 5.03 12.72 15.78
C LEU A 202 4.36 14.05 16.17
N ARG A 203 4.14 14.96 15.22
CA ARG A 203 3.39 16.20 15.46
C ARG A 203 1.91 15.91 15.67
N GLU A 204 1.32 15.06 14.83
CA GLU A 204 -0.07 14.63 14.94
C GLU A 204 -0.33 13.96 16.30
N CYS A 205 0.46 12.95 16.69
CA CYS A 205 0.32 12.30 18.01
C CYS A 205 0.40 13.27 19.19
N LYS A 206 1.28 14.28 19.12
CA LYS A 206 1.38 15.31 20.16
C LYS A 206 0.17 16.24 20.18
N SER A 207 -0.39 16.54 19.01
CA SER A 207 -1.61 17.36 18.92
C SER A 207 -2.87 16.63 19.39
N THR A 208 -2.99 15.32 19.12
CA THR A 208 -4.14 14.51 19.55
C THR A 208 -4.09 14.22 21.04
N ALA A 209 -2.90 14.01 21.61
CA ALA A 209 -2.74 13.86 23.06
C ALA A 209 -3.24 15.09 23.82
N SER A 210 -3.02 16.30 23.29
CA SER A 210 -3.54 17.55 23.89
C SER A 210 -5.07 17.69 23.83
N ILE A 211 -5.76 16.94 22.99
CA ILE A 211 -7.24 17.01 22.85
C ILE A 211 -7.90 16.04 23.83
N ASP A 212 -7.30 14.88 24.08
CA ASP A 212 -7.83 13.87 25.00
C ASP A 212 -7.58 14.22 26.48
N ASP A 213 -6.57 15.06 26.79
CA ASP A 213 -6.30 15.57 28.14
C ASP A 213 -7.21 16.77 28.55
N ALA A 214 -8.11 17.21 27.67
CA ALA A 214 -8.99 18.37 27.88
C ALA A 214 -10.49 18.02 28.09
N LYS A 215 -10.80 16.76 28.44
CA LYS A 215 -12.15 16.30 28.81
C LYS A 215 -12.18 15.76 30.24
#